data_AF-A0A5C6YWK7-F1
#
_entry.id   AF-A0A5C6YWK7-F1
#
_cell.length_a   1.000
_cell.length_b   1.000
_cell.length_c   1.000
_cell.angle_alpha   90.00
_cell.angle_beta   90.00
_cell.angle_gamma   90.00
#
_symmetry.space_group_name_H-M   'P 1'
#
loop_
_entity.id
_entity.type
_entity.pdbx_description
1 polymer ?
#
loop_
_entity_poly.entity_id
_entity_poly.type
_entity_poly.pdbx_seq_one_letter_code
_entity_poly.pdbx_strand_id
1 'polypeptide(L)'
;MENETTHKQEKLERYDSRGVQTLFKTLSRNHYNLLKMVDNKARIVLTVNSIITSLLLGLLFMIPKSQKVPLEIGTRILIICSMLSMIFALFSMLPYRYFGSAYKKSGYKGTLYAENFVKLSLSEFKTEFERIMKKGQNVYDEMIIDLYFLGKIIAHKQLLLFISVIIFLIGLITAISYTLINGLVVFA
;
A
#
# COMPACT_ATOMS: atom_id res chain seq x y z
N MET A 1 27.53 -34.57 34.01
CA MET A 1 27.41 -33.10 33.94
C MET A 1 27.47 -32.60 32.50
N GLU A 2 28.41 -33.05 31.67
CA GLU A 2 28.51 -32.65 30.25
C GLU A 2 27.23 -32.95 29.42
N ASN A 3 26.68 -34.16 29.51
CA ASN A 3 25.45 -34.55 28.79
C ASN A 3 24.17 -33.76 29.16
N GLU A 4 24.04 -33.29 30.41
CA GLU A 4 22.88 -32.48 30.81
C GLU A 4 22.99 -31.04 30.29
N THR A 5 24.20 -30.55 30.04
CA THR A 5 24.46 -29.19 29.56
C THR A 5 24.20 -29.10 28.05
N THR A 6 24.63 -30.11 27.29
CA THR A 6 24.37 -30.26 25.85
C THR A 6 22.88 -30.40 25.54
N HIS A 7 22.14 -31.21 26.32
CA HIS A 7 20.71 -31.43 26.11
C HIS A 7 19.85 -30.21 26.49
N LYS A 8 20.36 -29.34 27.39
CA LYS A 8 19.77 -28.04 27.76
C LYS A 8 20.04 -26.99 26.68
N GLN A 9 21.25 -26.96 26.12
CA GLN A 9 21.62 -26.10 25.00
C GLN A 9 20.81 -26.42 23.73
N GLU A 10 20.64 -27.70 23.37
CA GLU A 10 19.78 -28.09 22.23
C GLU A 10 18.30 -27.71 22.42
N LYS A 11 17.79 -27.75 23.66
CA LYS A 11 16.42 -27.28 23.97
C LYS A 11 16.27 -25.76 23.95
N LEU A 12 17.35 -25.01 24.21
CA LEU A 12 17.42 -23.56 24.08
C LEU A 12 17.55 -23.11 22.61
N GLU A 13 18.16 -23.93 21.75
CA GLU A 13 18.29 -23.67 20.31
C GLU A 13 17.05 -24.02 19.49
N ARG A 14 16.22 -24.95 19.96
CA ARG A 14 14.94 -25.26 19.30
C ARG A 14 13.91 -24.19 19.65
N TYR A 15 13.54 -23.38 18.66
CA TYR A 15 12.45 -22.41 18.77
C TYR A 15 11.20 -23.02 19.41
N ASP A 16 10.64 -22.35 20.43
CA ASP A 16 9.36 -22.71 21.01
C ASP A 16 8.27 -22.66 19.92
N SER A 17 7.62 -23.81 19.68
CA SER A 17 6.59 -23.94 18.66
C SER A 17 5.44 -22.97 18.90
N ARG A 18 5.13 -22.63 20.16
CA ARG A 18 4.13 -21.61 20.51
C ARG A 18 4.62 -20.21 20.18
N GLY A 19 5.89 -19.91 20.42
CA GLY A 19 6.54 -18.67 20.01
C GLY A 19 6.47 -18.46 18.49
N VAL A 20 6.80 -19.50 17.71
CA VAL A 20 6.73 -19.46 16.24
C VAL A 20 5.29 -19.24 15.76
N GLN A 21 4.31 -19.96 16.30
CA GLN A 21 2.90 -19.74 15.96
C GLN A 21 2.42 -18.32 16.30
N THR A 22 2.82 -17.81 17.46
CA THR A 22 2.49 -16.44 17.90
C THR A 22 3.11 -15.40 16.99
N LEU A 23 4.35 -15.60 16.54
CA LEU A 23 5.04 -14.74 15.59
C LEU A 23 4.27 -14.67 14.27
N PHE A 24 3.94 -15.81 13.66
CA PHE A 24 3.19 -15.84 12.41
C PHE A 24 1.82 -15.16 12.55
N LYS A 25 1.06 -15.48 13.60
CA LYS A 25 -0.24 -14.85 13.88
C LYS A 25 -0.12 -13.33 14.00
N THR A 26 0.90 -12.85 14.71
CA THR A 26 1.13 -11.42 14.94
C THR A 26 1.56 -10.72 13.66
N LEU A 27 2.49 -11.29 12.90
CA LEU A 27 2.97 -10.72 11.64
C LEU A 27 1.86 -10.64 10.60
N SER A 28 1.10 -11.73 10.38
CA SER A 28 -0.02 -11.71 9.45
C SER A 28 -1.04 -10.62 9.83
N ARG A 29 -1.42 -10.55 11.12
CA ARG A 29 -2.33 -9.51 11.61
C ARG A 29 -1.77 -8.10 11.37
N ASN A 30 -0.49 -7.88 11.65
CA ASN A 30 0.17 -6.59 11.44
C ASN A 30 0.19 -6.19 9.96
N HIS A 31 0.49 -7.12 9.04
CA HIS A 31 0.48 -6.84 7.61
C HIS A 31 -0.92 -6.49 7.08
N TYR A 32 -1.95 -7.22 7.49
CA TYR A 32 -3.34 -6.85 7.14
C TYR A 32 -3.75 -5.50 7.74
N ASN A 33 -3.32 -5.19 8.96
CA ASN A 33 -3.55 -3.88 9.57
C ASN A 33 -2.83 -2.76 8.81
N LEU A 34 -1.57 -2.99 8.38
CA LEU A 34 -0.82 -2.04 7.56
C LEU A 34 -1.52 -1.78 6.22
N LEU A 35 -2.02 -2.83 5.56
CA LEU A 35 -2.79 -2.70 4.33
C LEU A 35 -4.06 -1.86 4.55
N LYS A 36 -4.83 -2.16 5.60
CA LYS A 36 -6.02 -1.38 5.98
C LYS A 36 -5.66 0.09 6.29
N MET A 37 -4.52 0.32 6.93
CA MET A 37 -4.05 1.69 7.22
C MET A 37 -3.71 2.45 5.94
N VAL A 38 -3.09 1.80 4.94
CA VAL A 38 -2.82 2.41 3.63
C VAL A 38 -4.13 2.78 2.95
N ASP A 39 -5.10 1.88 2.90
CA ASP A 39 -6.41 2.15 2.30
C ASP A 39 -7.14 3.31 3.02
N ASN A 40 -7.08 3.36 4.35
CA ASN A 40 -7.63 4.47 5.13
C ASN A 40 -6.94 5.80 4.81
N LYS A 41 -5.60 5.83 4.73
CA LYS A 41 -4.86 7.05 4.40
C LYS A 41 -5.15 7.52 2.97
N ALA A 42 -5.21 6.60 2.01
CA ALA A 42 -5.60 6.90 0.65
C ALA A 42 -7.03 7.49 0.60
N ARG A 43 -7.95 7.00 1.44
CA ARG A 43 -9.34 7.51 1.49
C ARG A 43 -9.35 8.95 1.98
N ILE A 44 -8.56 9.27 3.00
CA ILE A 44 -8.39 10.65 3.48
C ILE A 44 -7.88 11.55 2.36
N VAL A 45 -6.84 11.11 1.62
CA VAL A 45 -6.28 11.88 0.49
C VAL A 45 -7.34 12.14 -0.58
N LEU A 46 -8.14 11.13 -0.95
CA LEU A 46 -9.23 11.30 -1.91
C LEU A 46 -10.28 12.31 -1.43
N THR A 47 -10.72 12.21 -0.17
CA THR A 47 -11.74 13.11 0.39
C THR A 47 -11.24 14.55 0.42
N VAL A 48 -10.04 14.78 0.94
CA VAL A 48 -9.45 16.12 1.03
C VAL A 48 -9.28 16.72 -0.37
N ASN A 49 -8.70 15.97 -1.31
CA ASN A 49 -8.50 16.44 -2.68
C ASN A 49 -9.83 16.69 -3.40
N SER A 50 -10.85 15.86 -3.17
CA SER A 50 -12.18 16.06 -3.77
C SER A 50 -12.85 17.34 -3.27
N ILE A 51 -12.77 17.63 -1.95
CA ILE A 51 -13.29 18.87 -1.36
C ILE A 51 -12.56 20.07 -1.94
N ILE A 52 -11.22 20.05 -1.95
CA ILE A 52 -10.40 21.14 -2.49
C ILE A 52 -10.73 21.38 -3.97
N THR A 53 -10.77 20.32 -4.77
CA THR A 53 -11.06 20.41 -6.21
C THR A 53 -12.46 20.98 -6.46
N SER A 54 -13.46 20.55 -5.70
CA SER A 54 -14.84 21.06 -5.81
C SER A 54 -14.91 22.57 -5.52
N LEU A 55 -14.26 23.03 -4.45
CA LEU A 55 -14.22 24.45 -4.10
C LEU A 55 -13.49 25.29 -5.15
N LEU A 56 -12.31 24.83 -5.59
CA LEU A 56 -11.51 25.52 -6.61
C LEU A 56 -12.25 25.61 -7.96
N LEU A 57 -12.97 24.56 -8.33
CA LEU A 57 -13.77 24.55 -9.55
C LEU A 57 -14.94 25.53 -9.45
N GLY A 58 -15.62 25.60 -8.30
CA GLY A 58 -16.66 26.60 -8.06
C GLY A 58 -16.15 28.04 -8.19
N LEU A 59 -14.96 28.33 -7.62
CA LEU A 59 -14.31 29.63 -7.77
C LEU A 59 -13.97 29.95 -9.23
N LEU A 60 -13.51 28.96 -9.99
CA LEU A 60 -13.16 29.14 -11.40
C LEU A 60 -14.37 29.54 -12.27
N PHE A 61 -15.55 28.99 -12.00
CA PHE A 61 -16.77 29.30 -12.76
C PHE A 61 -17.46 30.60 -12.33
N MET A 62 -17.25 31.05 -11.09
CA MET A 62 -17.95 32.19 -10.50
C MET A 62 -17.26 33.55 -10.74
N ILE A 63 -15.96 33.55 -11.07
CA ILE A 63 -15.18 34.80 -11.27
C ILE A 63 -15.32 35.26 -12.74
N PRO A 64 -15.87 36.47 -13.00
CA PRO A 64 -15.93 37.02 -14.36
C PRO A 64 -14.52 37.30 -14.91
N LYS A 65 -14.32 37.04 -16.22
CA LYS A 65 -13.03 37.12 -16.93
C LYS A 65 -12.28 38.46 -16.79
N SER A 66 -12.93 39.53 -16.35
CA SER A 66 -12.38 40.88 -16.26
C SER A 66 -11.54 41.16 -15.00
N GLN A 67 -11.49 40.27 -13.98
CA GLN A 67 -10.82 40.56 -12.70
C GLN A 67 -9.94 39.42 -12.14
N LYS A 68 -8.89 38.98 -12.86
CA LYS A 68 -7.61 38.40 -12.36
C LYS A 68 -7.16 37.16 -13.14
N VAL A 69 -6.47 37.40 -14.26
CA VAL A 69 -5.74 36.39 -15.04
C VAL A 69 -4.74 35.54 -14.23
N PRO A 70 -3.99 36.07 -13.23
CA PRO A 70 -3.01 35.24 -12.53
C PRO A 70 -3.58 34.28 -11.48
N LEU A 71 -4.78 34.55 -10.93
CA LEU A 71 -5.45 33.65 -9.98
C LEU A 71 -5.96 32.37 -10.68
N GLU A 72 -6.26 32.48 -11.97
CA GLU A 72 -6.78 31.40 -12.78
C GLU A 72 -5.74 30.29 -13.02
N ILE A 73 -4.49 30.67 -13.29
CA ILE A 73 -3.42 29.73 -13.66
C ILE A 73 -2.98 28.89 -12.45
N GLY A 74 -2.74 29.52 -11.29
CA GLY A 74 -2.39 28.81 -10.06
C GLY A 74 -3.47 27.80 -9.65
N THR A 75 -4.74 28.19 -9.79
CA THR A 75 -5.89 27.33 -9.49
C THR A 75 -5.97 26.12 -10.43
N ARG A 76 -5.74 26.30 -11.74
CA ARG A 76 -5.70 25.17 -12.69
C ARG A 76 -4.57 24.18 -12.38
N ILE A 77 -3.37 24.68 -12.06
CA ILE A 77 -2.23 23.83 -11.69
C ILE A 77 -2.60 22.96 -10.48
N LEU A 78 -3.20 23.58 -9.45
CA LEU A 78 -3.58 22.87 -8.23
C LEU A 78 -4.66 21.80 -8.49
N ILE A 79 -5.65 22.09 -9.34
CA ILE A 79 -6.67 21.12 -9.75
C ILE A 79 -6.01 19.91 -10.45
N ILE A 80 -5.11 20.16 -11.40
CA ILE A 80 -4.43 19.08 -12.13
C ILE A 80 -3.59 18.22 -11.19
N CYS A 81 -2.80 18.83 -10.31
CA CYS A 81 -1.99 18.11 -9.33
C CYS A 81 -2.86 17.33 -8.33
N SER A 82 -3.99 17.88 -7.89
CA SER A 82 -4.98 17.22 -7.03
C SER A 82 -5.56 15.98 -7.71
N MET A 83 -5.93 16.09 -8.99
CA MET A 83 -6.42 14.95 -9.78
C MET A 83 -5.36 13.86 -9.95
N LEU A 84 -4.12 14.23 -10.29
CA LEU A 84 -3.00 13.29 -10.38
C LEU A 84 -2.76 12.58 -9.03
N SER A 85 -2.75 13.33 -7.94
CA SER A 85 -2.64 12.77 -6.59
C SER A 85 -3.75 11.76 -6.30
N MET A 86 -5.01 12.06 -6.66
CA MET A 86 -6.13 11.13 -6.47
C MET A 86 -5.96 9.84 -7.29
N ILE A 87 -5.42 9.92 -8.51
CA ILE A 87 -5.15 8.74 -9.34
C ILE A 87 -4.15 7.79 -8.65
N PHE A 88 -3.05 8.33 -8.11
CA PHE A 88 -2.07 7.51 -7.37
C PHE A 88 -2.65 6.97 -6.05
N ALA A 89 -3.49 7.74 -5.35
CA ALA A 89 -4.19 7.26 -4.16
C ALA A 89 -5.13 6.09 -4.49
N LEU A 90 -5.89 6.17 -5.59
CA LEU A 90 -6.73 5.07 -6.08
C LEU A 90 -5.88 3.83 -6.40
N PHE A 91 -4.75 3.99 -7.10
CA PHE A 91 -3.85 2.86 -7.37
C PHE A 91 -3.34 2.17 -6.11
N SER A 92 -3.11 2.92 -5.02
CA SER A 92 -2.71 2.32 -3.74
C SER A 92 -3.81 1.45 -3.10
N MET A 93 -5.10 1.75 -3.37
CA MET A 93 -6.25 1.00 -2.84
C MET A 93 -6.61 -0.25 -3.64
N LEU A 94 -6.22 -0.33 -4.92
CA LEU A 94 -6.60 -1.47 -5.77
C LEU A 94 -6.23 -2.80 -5.10
N PRO A 95 -7.06 -3.86 -5.26
CA PRO A 95 -6.74 -5.17 -4.73
C PRO A 95 -5.39 -5.62 -5.27
N TYR A 96 -4.55 -6.12 -4.36
CA TYR A 96 -3.20 -6.51 -4.73
C TYR A 96 -3.20 -7.82 -5.47
N ARG A 97 -2.27 -7.96 -6.41
CA ARG A 97 -2.01 -9.21 -7.13
C ARG A 97 -0.57 -9.62 -6.91
N TYR A 98 -0.36 -10.89 -6.58
CA TYR A 98 0.97 -11.47 -6.63
C TYR A 98 1.42 -11.59 -8.09
N PHE A 99 2.28 -10.67 -8.53
CA PHE A 99 2.82 -10.62 -9.88
C PHE A 99 4.35 -10.58 -9.91
N GLY A 100 4.92 -11.10 -10.99
CA GLY A 100 6.34 -10.92 -11.35
C GLY A 100 7.13 -12.21 -11.53
N SER A 101 8.30 -12.09 -12.16
CA SER A 101 9.24 -13.20 -12.36
C SER A 101 9.68 -13.83 -11.03
N ALA A 102 9.81 -13.01 -9.97
CA ALA A 102 10.17 -13.49 -8.63
C ALA A 102 9.13 -14.43 -8.01
N TYR A 103 7.83 -14.17 -8.20
CA TYR A 103 6.75 -15.07 -7.76
C TYR A 103 6.72 -16.35 -8.62
N LYS A 104 6.85 -16.23 -9.94
CA LYS A 104 6.89 -17.41 -10.82
C LYS A 104 8.10 -18.31 -10.54
N LYS A 105 9.25 -17.73 -10.17
CA LYS A 105 10.48 -18.46 -9.85
C LYS A 105 10.48 -19.08 -8.44
N SER A 106 9.66 -18.59 -7.51
CA SER A 106 9.63 -19.14 -6.15
C SER A 106 8.90 -20.48 -6.05
N GLY A 107 8.22 -20.94 -7.11
CA GLY A 107 7.44 -22.19 -7.09
C GLY A 107 6.19 -22.13 -6.20
N TYR A 108 5.92 -20.97 -5.59
CA TYR A 108 4.79 -20.78 -4.69
C TYR A 108 3.49 -20.68 -5.49
N LYS A 109 2.57 -21.60 -5.24
CA LYS A 109 1.26 -21.62 -5.91
C LYS A 109 0.29 -20.58 -5.36
N GLY A 110 0.62 -19.93 -4.23
CA GLY A 110 -0.25 -18.91 -3.67
C GLY A 110 -1.48 -19.45 -2.97
N THR A 111 -1.50 -20.74 -2.61
CA THR A 111 -2.68 -21.43 -2.10
C THR A 111 -3.21 -20.87 -0.78
N LEU A 112 -2.42 -20.09 -0.05
CA LEU A 112 -2.87 -19.41 1.17
C LEU A 112 -3.60 -18.08 0.91
N TYR A 113 -3.62 -17.59 -0.34
CA TYR A 113 -4.27 -16.34 -0.72
C TYR A 113 -5.41 -16.53 -1.73
N ALA A 114 -6.54 -15.88 -1.45
CA ALA A 114 -7.78 -15.98 -2.22
C ALA A 114 -7.62 -15.78 -3.71
N GLU A 115 -6.95 -14.72 -4.14
CA GLU A 115 -6.85 -14.40 -5.57
C GLU A 115 -5.92 -15.36 -6.34
N ASN A 116 -5.08 -16.10 -5.64
CA ASN A 116 -4.21 -17.10 -6.25
C ASN A 116 -4.90 -18.46 -6.32
N PHE A 117 -5.54 -18.91 -5.23
CA PHE A 117 -6.21 -20.21 -5.24
C PHE A 117 -7.49 -20.23 -6.07
N VAL A 118 -8.14 -19.09 -6.34
CA VAL A 118 -9.33 -19.04 -7.21
C VAL A 118 -9.06 -19.49 -8.65
N LYS A 119 -7.77 -19.53 -9.05
CA LYS A 119 -7.33 -20.04 -10.36
C LYS A 119 -7.18 -21.56 -10.39
N LEU A 120 -7.26 -22.22 -9.23
CA LEU A 120 -7.18 -23.67 -9.09
C LEU A 120 -8.58 -24.27 -9.07
N SER A 121 -8.72 -25.48 -9.62
CA SER A 121 -9.90 -26.30 -9.35
C SER A 121 -9.95 -26.74 -7.88
N LEU A 122 -11.13 -27.13 -7.39
CA LEU A 122 -11.30 -27.61 -6.01
C LEU A 122 -10.39 -28.80 -5.70
N SER A 123 -10.21 -29.73 -6.64
CA SER A 123 -9.33 -30.89 -6.47
C SER A 123 -7.87 -30.47 -6.35
N GLU A 124 -7.39 -29.60 -7.23
CA GLU A 124 -6.02 -29.06 -7.17
C GLU A 124 -5.77 -28.30 -5.88
N PHE A 125 -6.72 -27.46 -5.46
CA PHE A 125 -6.63 -26.74 -4.19
C PHE A 125 -6.53 -27.72 -3.01
N LYS A 126 -7.41 -28.74 -2.97
CA LYS A 126 -7.40 -29.75 -1.90
C LYS A 126 -6.07 -30.49 -1.84
N THR A 127 -5.56 -30.97 -2.98
CA THR A 127 -4.27 -31.69 -3.04
C THR A 127 -3.10 -30.82 -2.57
N GLU A 128 -3.05 -29.57 -2.98
CA GLU A 128 -2.00 -28.65 -2.52
C GLU A 128 -2.14 -28.34 -1.04
N PHE A 129 -3.36 -28.10 -0.54
CA PHE A 129 -3.58 -27.81 0.87
C PHE A 129 -3.19 -29.01 1.76
N GLU A 130 -3.50 -30.23 1.33
CA GLU A 130 -3.05 -31.46 1.98
C GLU A 130 -1.51 -31.61 1.97
N ARG A 131 -0.83 -31.25 0.87
CA ARG A 131 0.64 -31.23 0.80
C ARG A 131 1.25 -30.29 1.84
N ILE A 132 0.65 -29.11 2.03
CA ILE A 132 1.08 -28.12 3.02
C ILE A 132 0.91 -28.67 4.43
N MET A 133 -0.25 -29.29 4.73
CA MET A 133 -0.54 -29.85 6.05
C MET A 133 0.26 -31.13 6.38
N LYS A 134 0.89 -31.78 5.40
CA LYS A 134 1.56 -33.07 5.56
C LYS A 134 2.71 -33.05 6.58
N LYS A 135 3.43 -31.93 6.69
CA LYS A 135 4.53 -31.74 7.65
C LYS A 135 4.51 -30.32 8.18
N GLY A 136 4.75 -30.15 9.49
CA GLY A 136 4.80 -28.82 10.12
C GLY A 136 5.80 -27.86 9.44
N GLN A 137 6.93 -28.37 8.96
CA GLN A 137 7.92 -27.58 8.21
C GLN A 137 7.32 -26.99 6.93
N ASN A 138 6.54 -27.77 6.17
CA ASN A 138 5.90 -27.30 4.94
C ASN A 138 4.93 -26.15 5.22
N VAL A 139 4.19 -26.20 6.33
CA VAL A 139 3.30 -25.13 6.76
C VAL A 139 4.10 -23.84 6.95
N TYR A 140 5.20 -23.91 7.71
CA TYR A 140 6.03 -22.74 7.99
C TYR A 140 6.69 -22.19 6.73
N ASP A 141 7.22 -23.05 5.86
CA ASP A 141 7.86 -22.62 4.60
C ASP A 141 6.88 -21.84 3.71
N GLU A 142 5.65 -22.33 3.57
CA GLU A 142 4.60 -21.67 2.77
C GLU A 142 4.14 -20.34 3.41
N MET A 143 4.04 -20.29 4.74
CA MET A 143 3.73 -19.05 5.46
C MET A 143 4.84 -18.01 5.35
N ILE A 144 6.12 -18.42 5.37
CA ILE A 144 7.26 -17.51 5.18
C ILE A 144 7.19 -16.87 3.80
N ILE A 145 6.92 -17.67 2.76
CA ILE A 145 6.85 -17.18 1.39
C ILE A 145 5.66 -16.22 1.22
N ASP A 146 4.49 -16.56 1.76
CA ASP A 146 3.31 -15.68 1.74
C ASP A 146 3.59 -14.34 2.45
N LEU A 147 4.15 -14.39 3.66
CA LEU A 147 4.52 -13.19 4.42
C LEU A 147 5.52 -12.31 3.68
N TYR A 148 6.53 -12.90 3.03
CA TYR A 148 7.52 -12.17 2.26
C TYR A 148 6.88 -11.39 1.10
N PHE A 149 6.04 -12.04 0.31
CA PHE A 149 5.37 -11.37 -0.81
C PHE A 149 4.33 -10.36 -0.35
N LEU A 150 3.59 -10.65 0.73
CA LEU A 150 2.63 -9.72 1.32
C LEU A 150 3.34 -8.43 1.79
N GLY A 151 4.49 -8.57 2.44
CA GLY A 151 5.34 -7.44 2.85
C GLY A 151 5.79 -6.58 1.66
N LYS A 152 6.23 -7.21 0.56
CA LYS A 152 6.64 -6.50 -0.66
C LYS A 152 5.49 -5.68 -1.27
N ILE A 153 4.28 -6.22 -1.26
CA ILE A 153 3.08 -5.55 -1.77
C ILE A 153 2.72 -4.34 -0.90
N ILE A 154 2.78 -4.49 0.42
CA ILE A 154 2.52 -3.38 1.36
C ILE A 154 3.49 -2.23 1.09
N ALA A 155 4.78 -2.53 0.94
CA ALA A 155 5.79 -1.52 0.62
C ALA A 155 5.49 -0.79 -0.70
N HIS A 156 5.08 -1.53 -1.74
CA HIS A 156 4.71 -0.92 -3.02
C HIS A 156 3.48 0.00 -2.91
N LYS A 157 2.43 -0.43 -2.20
CA LYS A 157 1.24 0.40 -1.97
C LYS A 157 1.55 1.65 -1.15
N GLN A 158 2.41 1.53 -0.14
CA GLN A 158 2.89 2.68 0.64
C GLN A 158 3.67 3.67 -0.23
N LEU A 159 4.48 3.18 -1.17
CA LEU A 159 5.19 4.04 -2.12
C LEU A 159 4.23 4.78 -3.05
N LEU A 160 3.21 4.12 -3.59
CA LEU A 160 2.19 4.78 -4.42
C LEU A 160 1.44 5.87 -3.66
N LEU A 161 1.07 5.60 -2.41
CA LEU A 161 0.45 6.58 -1.53
C LEU A 161 1.40 7.74 -1.22
N PHE A 162 2.69 7.46 -0.99
CA PHE A 162 3.70 8.49 -0.77
C PHE A 162 3.82 9.41 -2.01
N ILE A 163 3.90 8.84 -3.21
CA ILE A 163 3.94 9.59 -4.47
C ILE A 163 2.69 10.46 -4.62
N SER A 164 1.51 9.92 -4.32
CA SER A 164 0.25 10.69 -4.32
C SER A 164 0.33 11.94 -3.45
N VAL A 165 0.84 11.82 -2.22
CA VAL A 165 0.97 12.95 -1.29
C VAL A 165 2.00 13.96 -1.78
N ILE A 166 3.14 13.50 -2.31
CA ILE A 166 4.19 14.37 -2.83
C ILE A 166 3.70 15.18 -4.04
N ILE A 167 2.99 14.56 -4.98
CA ILE A 167 2.42 15.25 -6.14
C ILE A 167 1.48 16.37 -5.70
N PHE A 168 0.60 16.09 -4.73
CA PHE A 168 -0.30 17.11 -4.18
C PHE A 168 0.47 18.25 -3.52
N LEU A 169 1.47 17.92 -2.69
CA LEU A 169 2.26 18.92 -1.97
C LEU A 169 3.06 19.83 -2.92
N ILE A 170 3.70 19.25 -3.94
CA ILE A 170 4.42 20.03 -4.96
C ILE A 170 3.45 20.94 -5.71
N GLY A 171 2.28 20.43 -6.09
CA GLY A 171 1.24 21.22 -6.75
C GLY A 171 0.76 22.38 -5.89
N LEU A 172 0.54 22.14 -4.60
CA LEU A 172 0.13 23.15 -3.63
C LEU A 172 1.16 24.26 -3.48
N ILE A 173 2.43 23.90 -3.25
CA ILE A 173 3.52 24.86 -3.11
C ILE A 173 3.70 25.68 -4.39
N THR A 174 3.63 25.03 -5.56
CA THR A 174 3.77 25.70 -6.87
C THR A 174 2.62 26.68 -7.11
N ALA A 175 1.37 26.26 -6.85
CA ALA A 175 0.20 27.10 -7.03
C ALA A 175 0.23 28.33 -6.10
N ILE A 176 0.60 28.15 -4.83
CA ILE A 176 0.72 29.25 -3.87
C ILE A 176 1.84 30.20 -4.28
N SER A 177 3.02 29.68 -4.60
CA SER A 177 4.17 30.50 -5.01
C SER A 177 3.86 31.31 -6.27
N TYR A 178 3.23 30.69 -7.26
CA TYR A 178 2.81 31.37 -8.49
C TYR A 178 1.78 32.47 -8.21
N THR A 179 0.78 32.18 -7.37
CA THR A 179 -0.27 33.14 -7.02
C THR A 179 0.29 34.31 -6.22
N LEU A 180 1.25 34.08 -5.32
CA LEU A 180 1.89 35.15 -4.54
C LEU A 180 2.74 36.06 -5.43
N ILE A 181 3.59 35.49 -6.29
CA ILE A 181 4.47 36.27 -7.18
C ILE A 181 3.63 37.14 -8.14
N ASN A 182 2.67 36.53 -8.84
CA ASN A 182 1.89 37.25 -9.84
C ASN A 182 0.74 38.07 -9.21
N GLY A 183 0.24 37.68 -8.05
CA GLY A 183 -0.74 38.43 -7.29
C GLY A 183 -0.15 39.74 -6.74
N LEU A 184 1.06 39.71 -6.19
CA LEU A 184 1.75 40.91 -5.70
C LEU A 184 2.00 41.92 -6.83
N VAL A 185 2.34 41.44 -8.03
CA VAL A 185 2.58 42.27 -9.23
C VAL A 185 1.31 42.94 -9.77
N VAL A 186 0.12 42.47 -9.39
CA VAL A 186 -1.17 43.07 -9.83
C VAL A 186 -1.68 44.14 -8.84
N PHE A 187 -1.17 44.16 -7.60
CA PHE A 187 -1.54 45.15 -6.57
C PHE A 187 -0.48 46.23 -6.32
N ALA A 188 0.69 46.12 -6.96
CA ALA A 188 1.75 47.13 -6.97
C ALA A 188 1.71 47.91 -8.29
#